data_AF-A0A947BFI5-F1
#
_entry.id   AF-A0A947BFI5-F1
#
_cell.length_a   1.000
_cell.length_b   1.000
_cell.length_c   1.000
_cell.angle_alpha   90.00
_cell.angle_beta   90.00
_cell.angle_gamma   90.00
#
_symmetry.space_group_name_H-M   'P 1'
#
loop_
_entity.id
_entity.type
_entity.pdbx_description
1 polymer ?
#
loop_
_entity_poly.entity_id
_entity_poly.type
_entity_poly.pdbx_seq_one_letter_code
_entity_poly.pdbx_strand_id
1 'polypeptide(L)'
;VDIDGVSCGAATLGHRFHHPGEITLGGAHDYVEKLRMAHVLVDHEEREAIVRQGAAKAAADSGFDLVEDEGLVIENAGLTEWPVPLVGRFDPDFLDVPEEVIQKTARADQKYFVMRDSEKLAPAFVCTANIDSSDPAAVVAGNERVLAARLSDARFFWENDLKVPLESLGDQLKDIVFHEKLGTVADKVDRVAKLARWLVEEKIVDADPDTVERAARLSKNDLVTGLVGEFGELQGIVGGHLARAQGEGDEIADAVRDHYRPVGQGDEVPTEPVTVAVALADKVDTLVSFFQFDLKPTGSKDPFALRRAALGIIALILENGLRVSMRGLISAAAHAEGSADAGHDIASFLVDRLKVQQREANVRHDMIDAVVAVETDGDKVRMVERVKALQAFVETEEGADLLAAYKRAANILKKEGFEGEGAIPGKIEQTGEEDPFVLVTDGLEDAIAELDHDTLEPAERALVDAVVTAGPVASQALGDEDFAAAMGALASLRGPIDTFFEDVIVNADDADVRKRRLGLLARFRELVNGVADFSKIEG
;
A
#
# COMPACT_ATOMS: atom_id res chain seq x y z
N VAL A 1 40.29 6.03 -36.80
CA VAL A 1 40.48 6.44 -35.37
C VAL A 1 40.91 5.17 -34.66
N ASP A 2 41.97 5.21 -33.85
CA ASP A 2 42.37 4.06 -33.04
C ASP A 2 41.93 4.31 -31.60
N ILE A 3 41.22 3.35 -31.01
CA ILE A 3 40.85 3.35 -29.59
C ILE A 3 41.43 2.08 -28.98
N ASP A 4 42.30 2.20 -27.98
CA ASP A 4 42.96 1.10 -27.27
C ASP A 4 43.60 0.02 -28.18
N GLY A 5 44.16 0.44 -29.32
CA GLY A 5 44.84 -0.45 -30.27
C GLY A 5 43.90 -1.15 -31.26
N VAL A 6 42.61 -0.81 -31.26
CA VAL A 6 41.64 -1.25 -32.26
C VAL A 6 41.42 -0.13 -33.28
N SER A 7 41.82 -0.40 -34.52
CA SER A 7 41.61 0.53 -35.62
C SER A 7 40.15 0.53 -36.07
N CYS A 8 39.44 1.62 -35.84
CA CYS A 8 38.07 1.80 -36.31
C CYS A 8 38.07 1.93 -37.84
N GLY A 9 37.36 1.03 -38.52
CA GLY A 9 37.19 1.00 -39.97
C GLY A 9 35.80 0.49 -40.35
N ALA A 10 35.61 0.21 -41.64
CA ALA A 10 34.36 -0.33 -42.18
C ALA A 10 34.17 -1.84 -41.88
N ALA A 11 35.15 -2.48 -41.27
CA ALA A 11 35.16 -3.88 -40.92
C ALA A 11 34.36 -4.16 -39.63
N THR A 12 33.57 -5.22 -39.63
CA THR A 12 32.87 -5.75 -38.47
C THR A 12 32.80 -7.28 -38.52
N LEU A 13 32.25 -7.92 -37.49
CA LEU A 13 32.06 -9.37 -37.42
C LEU A 13 30.57 -9.70 -37.38
N GLY A 14 30.23 -10.84 -37.99
CA GLY A 14 28.91 -11.44 -37.87
C GLY A 14 28.82 -12.39 -36.69
N HIS A 15 27.78 -13.22 -36.70
CA HIS A 15 27.56 -14.20 -35.66
C HIS A 15 28.73 -15.17 -35.54
N ARG A 16 29.24 -15.37 -34.32
CA ARG A 16 30.46 -16.15 -34.07
C ARG A 16 30.49 -17.53 -34.72
N PHE A 17 29.34 -18.21 -34.75
CA PHE A 17 29.23 -19.58 -35.27
C PHE A 17 28.72 -19.66 -36.70
N HIS A 18 27.86 -18.74 -37.13
CA HIS A 18 27.22 -18.80 -38.45
C HIS A 18 28.00 -18.00 -39.49
N HIS A 19 28.76 -16.99 -39.08
CA HIS A 19 29.54 -16.14 -39.96
C HIS A 19 30.83 -15.63 -39.27
N PRO A 20 31.84 -16.51 -39.06
CA PRO A 20 33.06 -16.16 -38.32
C PRO A 20 34.00 -15.20 -39.08
N GLY A 21 33.73 -14.91 -40.35
CA GLY A 21 34.53 -14.02 -41.18
C GLY A 21 34.17 -12.54 -40.99
N GLU A 22 35.14 -11.67 -41.30
CA GLU A 22 34.96 -10.22 -41.35
C GLU A 22 33.96 -9.81 -42.45
N ILE A 23 33.16 -8.80 -42.15
CA ILE A 23 32.18 -8.19 -43.05
C ILE A 23 32.55 -6.73 -43.20
N THR A 24 32.54 -6.21 -44.43
CA THR A 24 32.75 -4.79 -44.68
C THR A 24 31.43 -4.07 -44.88
N LEU A 25 31.17 -3.05 -44.07
CA LEU A 25 30.01 -2.16 -44.16
C LEU A 25 30.25 -1.09 -45.21
N GLY A 26 29.27 -0.85 -46.08
CA GLY A 26 29.32 0.20 -47.09
C GLY A 26 28.85 1.54 -46.54
N GLY A 27 28.06 1.53 -45.47
CA GLY A 27 27.64 2.70 -44.70
C GLY A 27 26.47 2.38 -43.77
N ALA A 28 25.90 3.37 -43.11
CA ALA A 28 24.79 3.14 -42.15
C ALA A 28 23.55 2.49 -42.79
N HIS A 29 23.33 2.70 -44.09
CA HIS A 29 22.16 2.18 -44.81
C HIS A 29 22.19 0.66 -45.04
N ASP A 30 23.38 0.04 -45.09
CA ASP A 30 23.52 -1.41 -45.34
C ASP A 30 23.85 -2.21 -44.07
N TYR A 31 23.97 -1.55 -42.92
CA TYR A 31 24.35 -2.13 -41.65
C TYR A 31 23.41 -3.27 -41.20
N VAL A 32 22.11 -2.98 -41.13
CA VAL A 32 21.10 -3.94 -40.64
C VAL A 32 21.00 -5.16 -41.57
N GLU A 33 20.99 -4.93 -42.88
CA GLU A 33 20.88 -6.00 -43.86
C GLU A 33 22.12 -6.89 -43.87
N LYS A 34 23.33 -6.30 -43.85
CA LYS A 34 24.59 -7.07 -43.82
C LYS A 34 24.76 -7.89 -42.56
N LEU A 35 24.40 -7.32 -41.40
CA LEU A 35 24.45 -8.07 -40.15
C LEU A 35 23.43 -9.20 -40.13
N ARG A 36 22.22 -8.98 -40.64
CA ARG A 36 21.23 -10.06 -40.80
C ARG A 36 21.73 -11.18 -41.69
N MET A 37 22.35 -10.87 -42.84
CA MET A 37 22.97 -11.89 -43.71
C MET A 37 24.05 -12.70 -43.00
N ALA A 38 24.69 -12.09 -42.01
CA ALA A 38 25.67 -12.73 -41.15
C ALA A 38 25.10 -13.25 -39.81
N HIS A 39 23.78 -13.48 -39.75
CA HIS A 39 23.04 -14.05 -38.63
C HIS A 39 23.09 -13.20 -37.34
N VAL A 40 23.11 -11.88 -37.47
CA VAL A 40 22.98 -10.96 -36.34
C VAL A 40 21.73 -10.10 -36.54
N LEU A 41 20.72 -10.31 -35.70
CA LEU A 41 19.54 -9.47 -35.64
C LEU A 41 19.83 -8.23 -34.78
N VAL A 42 19.94 -7.08 -35.43
CA VAL A 42 20.26 -5.81 -34.77
C VAL A 42 19.09 -5.31 -33.93
N ASP A 43 17.87 -5.44 -34.47
CA ASP A 43 16.66 -4.96 -33.81
C ASP A 43 16.35 -5.81 -32.57
N HIS A 44 16.17 -5.15 -31.43
CA HIS A 44 15.86 -5.82 -30.17
C HIS A 44 14.42 -6.30 -30.13
N GLU A 45 13.46 -5.50 -30.60
CA GLU A 45 12.04 -5.83 -30.62
C GLU A 45 11.77 -7.03 -31.55
N GLU A 46 12.54 -7.14 -32.64
CA GLU A 46 12.47 -8.31 -33.51
C GLU A 46 12.95 -9.59 -32.81
N ARG A 47 14.07 -9.51 -32.06
CA ARG A 47 14.56 -10.65 -31.28
C ARG A 47 13.57 -11.05 -30.19
N GLU A 48 12.99 -10.07 -29.48
CA GLU A 48 11.93 -10.32 -28.52
C GLU A 48 10.74 -11.02 -29.17
N ALA A 49 10.29 -10.57 -30.35
CA ALA A 49 9.18 -11.19 -31.07
C ALA A 49 9.48 -12.66 -31.43
N ILE A 50 10.70 -12.96 -31.86
CA ILE A 50 11.13 -14.34 -32.16
C ILE A 50 11.15 -15.20 -30.90
N VAL A 51 11.70 -14.69 -29.79
CA VAL A 51 11.73 -15.43 -28.52
C VAL A 51 10.32 -15.69 -28.01
N ARG A 52 9.48 -14.65 -27.95
CA ARG A 52 8.09 -14.73 -27.45
C ARG A 52 7.25 -15.71 -28.27
N GLN A 53 7.20 -15.53 -29.58
CA GLN A 53 6.39 -16.36 -30.47
C GLN A 53 6.96 -17.78 -30.59
N GLY A 54 8.29 -17.89 -30.68
CA GLY A 54 8.96 -19.19 -30.81
C GLY A 54 8.84 -20.02 -29.54
N ALA A 55 8.96 -19.43 -28.35
CA ALA A 55 8.78 -20.13 -27.09
C ALA A 55 7.33 -20.58 -26.89
N ALA A 56 6.37 -19.69 -27.14
CA ALA A 56 4.94 -20.02 -27.05
C ALA A 56 4.57 -21.15 -28.02
N LYS A 57 5.08 -21.08 -29.26
CA LYS A 57 4.88 -22.12 -30.26
C LYS A 57 5.52 -23.44 -29.84
N ALA A 58 6.77 -23.42 -29.37
CA ALA A 58 7.47 -24.64 -29.00
C ALA A 58 6.79 -25.36 -27.82
N ALA A 59 6.26 -24.60 -26.85
CA ALA A 59 5.42 -25.12 -25.78
C ALA A 59 4.14 -25.77 -26.32
N ALA A 60 3.38 -25.05 -27.16
CA ALA A 60 2.13 -25.53 -27.75
C ALA A 60 2.32 -26.79 -28.61
N ASP A 61 3.36 -26.82 -29.45
CA ASP A 61 3.74 -27.98 -30.28
C ASP A 61 4.11 -29.20 -29.41
N SER A 62 4.50 -28.97 -28.16
CA SER A 62 4.82 -30.00 -27.16
C SER A 62 3.64 -30.38 -26.25
N GLY A 63 2.48 -29.75 -26.44
CA GLY A 63 1.26 -30.00 -25.66
C GLY A 63 1.24 -29.33 -24.28
N PHE A 64 2.04 -28.29 -24.06
CA PHE A 64 2.08 -27.54 -22.81
C PHE A 64 1.82 -26.04 -23.02
N ASP A 65 1.46 -25.35 -21.95
CA ASP A 65 1.34 -23.91 -21.94
C ASP A 65 2.64 -23.27 -21.43
N LEU A 66 3.10 -22.20 -22.07
CA LEU A 66 4.28 -21.47 -21.61
C LEU A 66 3.91 -20.60 -20.40
N VAL A 67 4.73 -20.58 -19.36
CA VAL A 67 4.60 -19.56 -18.32
C VAL A 67 5.17 -18.25 -18.87
N GLU A 68 4.28 -17.30 -19.16
CA GLU A 68 4.65 -16.00 -19.74
C GLU A 68 5.52 -15.18 -18.79
N ASP A 69 6.62 -14.65 -19.31
CA ASP A 69 7.55 -13.78 -18.57
C ASP A 69 8.21 -12.80 -19.54
N GLU A 70 7.64 -11.60 -19.68
CA GLU A 70 8.14 -10.58 -20.59
C GLU A 70 9.54 -10.08 -20.20
N GLY A 71 9.86 -10.06 -18.90
CA GLY A 71 11.20 -9.73 -18.45
C GLY A 71 12.24 -10.72 -18.97
N LEU A 72 11.88 -12.01 -18.99
CA LEU A 72 12.73 -13.08 -19.51
C LEU A 72 12.83 -13.07 -21.05
N VAL A 73 11.78 -12.63 -21.76
CA VAL A 73 11.82 -12.38 -23.21
C VAL A 73 12.85 -11.31 -23.55
N ILE A 74 12.78 -10.16 -22.87
CA ILE A 74 13.72 -9.03 -23.05
C ILE A 74 15.15 -9.49 -22.74
N GLU A 75 15.35 -10.24 -21.65
CA GLU A 75 16.67 -10.73 -21.25
C GLU A 75 17.25 -11.71 -22.29
N ASN A 76 16.46 -12.70 -22.75
CA ASN A 76 16.89 -13.65 -23.80
C ASN A 76 17.18 -12.95 -25.13
N ALA A 77 16.38 -11.95 -25.51
CA ALA A 77 16.62 -11.13 -26.70
C ALA A 77 17.91 -10.30 -26.58
N GLY A 78 18.31 -9.91 -25.36
CA GLY A 78 19.58 -9.24 -25.09
C GLY A 78 20.78 -10.18 -25.13
N LEU A 79 20.60 -11.44 -24.75
CA LEU A 79 21.66 -12.47 -24.69
C LEU A 79 21.95 -13.15 -26.04
N THR A 80 21.03 -13.05 -27.00
CA THR A 80 21.12 -13.74 -28.28
C THR A 80 21.15 -12.77 -29.45
N GLU A 81 21.99 -13.06 -30.44
CA GLU A 81 22.07 -12.37 -31.73
C GLU A 81 21.17 -13.08 -32.77
N TRP A 82 20.94 -14.38 -32.61
CA TRP A 82 20.08 -15.23 -33.44
C TRP A 82 19.28 -16.22 -32.57
N PRO A 83 18.17 -15.77 -31.95
CA PRO A 83 17.40 -16.61 -31.02
C PRO A 83 16.71 -17.79 -31.72
N VAL A 84 16.90 -18.98 -31.16
CA VAL A 84 16.22 -20.22 -31.57
C VAL A 84 15.66 -20.90 -30.32
N PRO A 85 14.35 -20.72 -30.02
CA PRO A 85 13.69 -21.41 -28.92
C PRO A 85 13.62 -22.93 -29.14
N LEU A 86 14.00 -23.71 -28.14
CA LEU A 86 14.05 -25.18 -28.16
C LEU A 86 13.43 -25.74 -26.87
N VAL A 87 12.72 -26.86 -26.97
CA VAL A 87 12.10 -27.53 -25.82
C VAL A 87 13.04 -28.58 -25.25
N GLY A 88 13.23 -28.55 -23.94
CA GLY A 88 13.89 -29.58 -23.16
C GLY A 88 12.99 -30.15 -22.06
N ARG A 89 13.39 -31.28 -21.50
CA ARG A 89 12.71 -31.94 -20.38
C ARG A 89 13.65 -32.15 -19.20
N PHE A 90 13.08 -32.23 -18.01
CA PHE A 90 13.80 -32.65 -16.81
C PHE A 90 13.08 -33.81 -16.13
N ASP A 91 13.75 -34.44 -15.18
CA ASP A 91 13.19 -35.58 -14.44
C ASP A 91 11.92 -35.16 -13.66
N PRO A 92 10.76 -35.81 -13.86
CA PRO A 92 9.55 -35.50 -13.10
C PRO A 92 9.72 -35.57 -11.58
N ASP A 93 10.71 -36.30 -11.07
CA ASP A 93 11.00 -36.36 -9.63
C ASP A 93 11.39 -34.98 -9.04
N PHE A 94 11.79 -34.01 -9.87
CA PHE A 94 12.04 -32.64 -9.41
C PHE A 94 10.75 -31.90 -9.03
N LEU A 95 9.57 -32.36 -9.46
CA LEU A 95 8.27 -31.75 -9.12
C LEU A 95 7.89 -31.95 -7.64
N ASP A 96 8.65 -32.73 -6.88
CA ASP A 96 8.54 -32.81 -5.41
C ASP A 96 9.06 -31.54 -4.70
N VAL A 97 9.84 -30.72 -5.41
CA VAL A 97 10.30 -29.41 -4.95
C VAL A 97 9.23 -28.37 -5.29
N PRO A 98 8.98 -27.36 -4.43
CA PRO A 98 8.01 -26.31 -4.73
C PRO A 98 8.21 -25.67 -6.11
N GLU A 99 7.10 -25.40 -6.81
CA GLU A 99 7.14 -24.93 -8.20
C GLU A 99 7.84 -23.57 -8.33
N GLU A 100 7.72 -22.71 -7.32
CA GLU A 100 8.39 -21.41 -7.28
C GLU A 100 9.90 -21.57 -7.26
N VAL A 101 10.42 -22.57 -6.54
CA VAL A 101 11.86 -22.88 -6.49
C VAL A 101 12.34 -23.31 -7.87
N ILE A 102 11.64 -24.25 -8.52
CA ILE A 102 11.99 -24.75 -9.86
C ILE A 102 11.97 -23.61 -10.87
N GLN A 103 10.91 -22.78 -10.85
CA GLN A 103 10.78 -21.63 -11.73
C GLN A 103 11.91 -20.62 -11.51
N LYS A 104 12.25 -20.32 -10.24
CA LYS A 104 13.35 -19.41 -9.93
C LYS A 104 14.69 -19.96 -10.37
N THR A 105 14.99 -21.23 -10.10
CA THR A 105 16.25 -21.85 -10.55
C THR A 105 16.37 -21.84 -12.07
N ALA A 106 15.30 -22.21 -12.80
CA ALA A 106 15.29 -22.19 -14.26
C ALA A 106 15.45 -20.77 -14.83
N ARG A 107 14.76 -19.79 -14.24
CA ARG A 107 14.78 -18.38 -14.68
C ARG A 107 16.08 -17.67 -14.33
N ALA A 108 16.56 -17.77 -13.09
CA ALA A 108 17.69 -17.00 -12.58
C ALA A 108 19.02 -17.50 -13.18
N ASP A 109 19.24 -18.81 -13.15
CA ASP A 109 20.54 -19.39 -13.50
C ASP A 109 20.70 -19.60 -15.01
N GLN A 110 19.61 -19.99 -15.69
CA GLN A 110 19.68 -20.48 -17.07
C GLN A 110 18.81 -19.70 -18.07
N LYS A 111 17.98 -18.77 -17.59
CA LYS A 111 17.10 -17.95 -18.44
C LYS A 111 16.09 -18.78 -19.24
N TYR A 112 15.66 -19.90 -18.67
CA TYR A 112 14.69 -20.80 -19.30
C TYR A 112 13.27 -20.44 -18.90
N PHE A 113 12.34 -20.61 -19.84
CA PHE A 113 10.91 -20.51 -19.57
C PHE A 113 10.40 -21.87 -19.09
N VAL A 114 9.74 -21.91 -17.95
CA VAL A 114 9.05 -23.13 -17.50
C VAL A 114 7.70 -23.25 -18.21
N MET A 115 7.17 -24.47 -18.25
CA MET A 115 5.89 -24.76 -18.89
C MET A 115 4.90 -25.35 -17.89
N ARG A 116 3.60 -25.25 -18.18
CA ARG A 116 2.52 -25.84 -17.39
C ARG A 116 1.76 -26.89 -18.20
N ASP A 117 1.29 -27.90 -17.48
CA ASP A 117 0.26 -28.83 -17.91
C ASP A 117 -1.02 -28.46 -17.16
N SER A 118 -1.90 -27.72 -17.83
CA SER A 118 -3.05 -27.07 -17.20
C SER A 118 -2.59 -26.11 -16.08
N GLU A 119 -2.95 -26.38 -14.83
CA GLU A 119 -2.62 -25.51 -13.69
C GLU A 119 -1.28 -25.87 -13.05
N LYS A 120 -0.71 -27.05 -13.35
CA LYS A 120 0.50 -27.56 -12.69
C LYS A 120 1.74 -27.35 -13.52
N LEU A 121 2.89 -27.19 -12.86
CA LEU A 121 4.18 -27.17 -13.53
C LEU A 121 4.44 -28.49 -14.28
N ALA A 122 4.82 -28.39 -15.56
CA ALA A 122 5.22 -29.53 -16.37
C ALA A 122 6.72 -29.82 -16.18
N PRO A 123 7.17 -31.08 -16.33
CA PRO A 123 8.59 -31.45 -16.26
C PRO A 123 9.34 -31.09 -17.56
N ALA A 124 9.14 -29.86 -18.04
CA ALA A 124 9.63 -29.39 -19.32
C ALA A 124 9.83 -27.86 -19.33
N PHE A 125 10.74 -27.40 -20.18
CA PHE A 125 11.13 -25.99 -20.28
C PHE A 125 11.47 -25.61 -21.72
N VAL A 126 11.49 -24.32 -22.01
CA VAL A 126 12.01 -23.76 -23.25
C VAL A 126 13.32 -23.02 -22.96
N CYS A 127 14.38 -23.38 -23.68
CA CYS A 127 15.64 -22.63 -23.71
C CYS A 127 15.79 -21.89 -25.04
N THR A 128 16.48 -20.75 -25.03
CA THR A 128 16.80 -20.00 -26.24
C THR A 128 18.24 -20.26 -26.64
N ALA A 129 18.46 -21.01 -27.72
CA ALA A 129 19.79 -21.15 -28.30
C ALA A 129 20.14 -19.88 -29.10
N ASN A 130 21.42 -19.51 -29.11
CA ASN A 130 21.95 -18.47 -30.00
C ASN A 130 22.47 -19.06 -31.32
N ILE A 131 22.09 -20.29 -31.66
CA ILE A 131 22.57 -20.97 -32.86
C ILE A 131 21.44 -21.74 -33.53
N ASP A 132 21.38 -21.64 -34.85
CA ASP A 132 20.69 -22.61 -35.70
C ASP A 132 21.58 -23.86 -35.86
N SER A 133 21.52 -24.75 -34.88
CA SER A 133 22.37 -25.94 -34.81
C SER A 133 21.98 -26.99 -35.85
N SER A 134 22.96 -27.59 -36.51
CA SER A 134 22.72 -28.79 -37.34
C SER A 134 22.32 -30.03 -36.52
N ASP A 135 22.55 -30.00 -35.21
CA ASP A 135 22.10 -31.00 -34.24
C ASP A 135 21.42 -30.31 -33.05
N PRO A 136 20.13 -29.93 -33.17
CA PRO A 136 19.38 -29.32 -32.07
C PRO A 136 19.22 -30.25 -30.87
N ALA A 137 19.20 -31.57 -31.08
CA ALA A 137 19.05 -32.54 -30.00
C ALA A 137 20.25 -32.54 -29.05
N ALA A 138 21.47 -32.38 -29.58
CA ALA A 138 22.67 -32.20 -28.75
C ALA A 138 22.63 -30.90 -27.92
N VAL A 139 22.08 -29.81 -28.47
CA VAL A 139 21.89 -28.55 -27.74
C VAL A 139 20.90 -28.77 -26.60
N VAL A 140 19.74 -29.37 -26.87
CA VAL A 140 18.73 -29.68 -25.85
C VAL A 140 19.33 -30.57 -24.75
N ALA A 141 19.96 -31.70 -25.09
CA ALA A 141 20.57 -32.61 -24.12
C ALA A 141 21.71 -31.95 -23.29
N GLY A 142 22.35 -30.92 -23.82
CA GLY A 142 23.28 -30.08 -23.07
C GLY A 142 22.55 -29.25 -22.00
N ASN A 143 21.51 -28.51 -22.40
CA ASN A 143 20.71 -27.67 -21.50
C ASN A 143 19.96 -28.50 -20.45
N GLU A 144 19.44 -29.68 -20.81
CA GLU A 144 18.80 -30.60 -19.86
C GLU A 144 19.76 -31.04 -18.75
N ARG A 145 21.00 -31.38 -19.09
CA ARG A 145 22.04 -31.74 -18.09
C ARG A 145 22.40 -30.58 -17.18
N VAL A 146 22.46 -29.36 -17.72
CA VAL A 146 22.77 -28.17 -16.93
C VAL A 146 21.62 -27.86 -15.96
N LEU A 147 20.37 -27.88 -16.43
CA LEU A 147 19.21 -27.65 -15.57
C LEU A 147 19.09 -28.73 -14.50
N ALA A 148 19.24 -30.00 -14.86
CA ALA A 148 19.16 -31.11 -13.91
C ALA A 148 20.18 -30.99 -12.79
N ALA A 149 21.41 -30.52 -13.08
CA ALA A 149 22.41 -30.26 -12.04
C ALA A 149 21.95 -29.16 -11.07
N ARG A 150 21.39 -28.05 -11.58
CA ARG A 150 20.87 -26.95 -10.75
C ARG A 150 19.66 -27.33 -9.92
N LEU A 151 18.71 -28.07 -10.52
CA LEU A 151 17.55 -28.58 -9.79
C LEU A 151 17.95 -29.62 -8.74
N SER A 152 19.01 -30.40 -8.98
CA SER A 152 19.57 -31.31 -7.96
C SER A 152 20.11 -30.56 -6.74
N ASP A 153 20.78 -29.41 -6.95
CA ASP A 153 21.26 -28.58 -5.85
C ASP A 153 20.07 -27.98 -5.06
N ALA A 154 19.08 -27.42 -5.75
CA ALA A 154 17.87 -26.89 -5.13
C ALA A 154 17.09 -27.95 -4.35
N ARG A 155 16.93 -29.15 -4.94
CA ARG A 155 16.31 -30.30 -4.28
C ARG A 155 17.07 -30.73 -3.03
N PHE A 156 18.40 -30.75 -3.09
CA PHE A 156 19.23 -31.11 -1.94
C PHE A 156 18.99 -30.14 -0.76
N PHE A 157 18.92 -28.84 -1.01
CA PHE A 157 18.59 -27.85 0.01
C PHE A 157 17.18 -28.09 0.57
N TRP A 158 16.18 -28.25 -0.30
CA TRP A 158 14.80 -28.53 0.10
C TRP A 158 14.67 -29.77 0.99
N GLU A 159 15.27 -30.89 0.59
CA GLU A 159 15.26 -32.14 1.37
C GLU A 159 16.02 -32.01 2.70
N ASN A 160 17.02 -31.14 2.78
CA ASN A 160 17.73 -30.87 4.03
C ASN A 160 16.89 -29.99 4.95
N ASP A 161 16.26 -28.95 4.42
CA ASP A 161 15.41 -28.03 5.16
C ASP A 161 14.17 -28.76 5.72
N LEU A 162 13.58 -29.69 4.96
CA LEU A 162 12.49 -30.56 5.43
C LEU A 162 12.83 -31.42 6.65
N LYS A 163 14.11 -31.74 6.86
CA LYS A 163 14.55 -32.55 8.02
C LYS A 163 14.61 -31.73 9.31
N VAL A 164 14.64 -30.41 9.21
CA VAL A 164 14.77 -29.50 10.34
C VAL A 164 13.39 -28.89 10.65
N PRO A 165 12.85 -29.06 11.86
CA PRO A 165 11.60 -28.42 12.24
C PRO A 165 11.70 -26.88 12.11
N LEU A 166 10.76 -26.25 11.40
CA LEU A 166 10.72 -24.82 11.13
C LEU A 166 10.75 -24.02 12.42
N GLU A 167 10.07 -24.49 13.47
CA GLU A 167 10.10 -23.87 14.80
C GLU A 167 11.52 -23.81 15.40
N SER A 168 12.33 -24.85 15.22
CA SER A 168 13.70 -24.91 15.76
C SER A 168 14.67 -23.95 15.08
N LEU A 169 14.34 -23.50 13.86
CA LEU A 169 15.13 -22.51 13.13
C LEU A 169 15.02 -21.10 13.74
N GLY A 170 13.94 -20.82 14.49
CA GLY A 170 13.74 -19.53 15.15
C GLY A 170 14.85 -19.16 16.15
N ASP A 171 15.51 -20.16 16.76
CA ASP A 171 16.63 -19.91 17.67
C ASP A 171 17.85 -19.31 16.96
N GLN A 172 18.06 -19.65 15.69
CA GLN A 172 19.19 -19.13 14.89
C GLN A 172 18.96 -17.67 14.47
N LEU A 173 17.72 -17.17 14.51
CA LEU A 173 17.41 -15.77 14.23
C LEU A 173 18.02 -14.81 15.27
N LYS A 174 18.47 -15.32 16.43
CA LYS A 174 19.20 -14.56 17.46
C LYS A 174 20.60 -14.14 16.99
N ASP A 175 21.16 -14.81 15.98
CA ASP A 175 22.47 -14.48 15.43
C ASP A 175 22.39 -13.45 14.28
N ILE A 176 21.17 -13.14 13.80
CA ILE A 176 20.95 -12.19 12.70
C ILE A 176 20.58 -10.83 13.29
N VAL A 177 21.47 -9.85 13.13
CA VAL A 177 21.21 -8.46 13.54
C VAL A 177 20.16 -7.85 12.61
N PHE A 178 19.02 -7.42 13.17
CA PHE A 178 18.01 -6.66 12.44
C PHE A 178 18.45 -5.21 12.28
N HIS A 179 18.87 -4.58 13.40
CA HIS A 179 19.49 -3.26 13.42
C HIS A 179 20.20 -3.06 14.77
N GLU A 180 21.32 -2.33 14.81
CA GLU A 180 22.13 -2.13 16.04
C GLU A 180 21.31 -1.68 17.25
N LYS A 181 20.30 -0.82 17.01
CA LYS A 181 19.39 -0.29 18.05
C LYS A 181 18.13 -1.12 18.30
N LEU A 182 17.79 -2.07 17.41
CA LEU A 182 16.53 -2.83 17.45
C LEU A 182 16.72 -4.32 17.76
N GLY A 183 17.98 -4.72 17.95
CA GLY A 183 18.36 -6.09 18.26
C GLY A 183 18.38 -6.99 17.03
N THR A 184 17.96 -8.22 17.26
CA THR A 184 18.04 -9.35 16.33
C THR A 184 16.73 -9.53 15.55
N VAL A 185 16.75 -10.39 14.55
CA VAL A 185 15.52 -10.80 13.85
C VAL A 185 14.60 -11.57 14.80
N ALA A 186 15.15 -12.36 15.74
CA ALA A 186 14.36 -12.99 16.80
C ALA A 186 13.62 -11.95 17.66
N ASP A 187 14.29 -10.87 18.06
CA ASP A 187 13.64 -9.79 18.82
C ASP A 187 12.52 -9.13 18.02
N LYS A 188 12.70 -8.97 16.70
CA LYS A 188 11.64 -8.50 15.80
C LYS A 188 10.45 -9.47 15.78
N VAL A 189 10.69 -10.76 15.57
CA VAL A 189 9.64 -11.78 15.53
C VAL A 189 8.83 -11.79 16.84
N ASP A 190 9.49 -11.67 17.99
CA ASP A 190 8.80 -11.62 19.28
C ASP A 190 7.91 -10.37 19.44
N ARG A 191 8.32 -9.20 18.91
CA ARG A 191 7.47 -8.00 18.91
C ARG A 191 6.30 -8.13 17.96
N VAL A 192 6.55 -8.65 16.75
CA VAL A 192 5.51 -8.90 15.75
C VAL A 192 4.47 -9.88 16.29
N ALA A 193 4.88 -10.97 16.94
CA ALA A 193 3.97 -11.94 17.53
C ALA A 193 3.08 -11.33 18.62
N LYS A 194 3.65 -10.51 19.51
CA LYS A 194 2.88 -9.79 20.55
C LYS A 194 1.89 -8.80 19.95
N LEU A 195 2.33 -8.04 18.94
CA LEU A 195 1.48 -7.04 18.29
C LEU A 195 0.36 -7.70 17.47
N ALA A 196 0.67 -8.79 16.76
CA ALA A 196 -0.32 -9.55 15.99
C ALA A 196 -1.39 -10.17 16.92
N ARG A 197 -0.97 -10.71 18.07
CA ARG A 197 -1.90 -11.18 19.11
C ARG A 197 -2.76 -10.05 19.65
N TRP A 198 -2.17 -8.89 19.96
CA TRP A 198 -2.89 -7.70 20.44
C TRP A 198 -3.97 -7.23 19.46
N LEU A 199 -3.71 -7.26 18.14
CA LEU A 199 -4.71 -6.93 17.11
C LEU A 199 -5.97 -7.80 17.22
N VAL A 200 -5.80 -9.09 17.56
CA VAL A 200 -6.92 -10.02 17.72
C VAL A 200 -7.62 -9.84 19.06
N GLU A 201 -6.86 -9.67 20.15
CA GLU A 201 -7.41 -9.50 21.51
C GLU A 201 -8.24 -8.20 21.64
N GLU A 202 -7.84 -7.13 20.95
CA GLU A 202 -8.62 -5.88 20.85
C GLU A 202 -9.74 -5.95 19.80
N LYS A 203 -9.97 -7.12 19.19
CA LYS A 203 -11.02 -7.36 18.18
C LYS A 203 -10.90 -6.48 16.93
N ILE A 204 -9.68 -6.08 16.59
CA ILE A 204 -9.38 -5.36 15.34
C ILE A 204 -9.39 -6.33 14.17
N VAL A 205 -8.93 -7.57 14.40
CA VAL A 205 -8.94 -8.67 13.42
C VAL A 205 -9.69 -9.86 14.01
N ASP A 206 -10.61 -10.45 13.24
CA ASP A 206 -11.38 -11.63 13.64
C ASP A 206 -10.62 -12.92 13.32
N ALA A 207 -9.79 -13.36 14.27
CA ALA A 207 -8.98 -14.58 14.18
C ALA A 207 -8.81 -15.23 15.55
N ASP A 208 -8.15 -16.39 15.61
CA ASP A 208 -7.73 -16.99 16.88
C ASP A 208 -6.36 -16.41 17.34
N PRO A 209 -6.24 -15.87 18.57
CA PRO A 209 -5.01 -15.25 19.05
C PRO A 209 -3.79 -16.20 19.06
N ASP A 210 -3.99 -17.48 19.39
CA ASP A 210 -2.91 -18.45 19.50
C ASP A 210 -2.42 -18.86 18.10
N THR A 211 -3.32 -18.96 17.14
CA THR A 211 -3.03 -19.22 15.72
C THR A 211 -2.24 -18.08 15.10
N VAL A 212 -2.63 -16.83 15.34
CA VAL A 212 -1.91 -15.64 14.87
C VAL A 212 -0.52 -15.54 15.50
N GLU A 213 -0.41 -15.79 16.80
CA GLU A 213 0.88 -15.81 17.49
C GLU A 213 1.79 -16.90 16.92
N ARG A 214 1.25 -18.10 16.67
CA ARG A 214 1.98 -19.22 16.04
C ARG A 214 2.49 -18.84 14.66
N ALA A 215 1.65 -18.27 13.80
CA ALA A 215 2.03 -17.83 12.47
C ALA A 215 3.12 -16.76 12.50
N ALA A 216 2.98 -15.74 13.37
CA ALA A 216 3.99 -14.71 13.53
C ALA A 216 5.36 -15.28 13.96
N ARG A 217 5.37 -16.24 14.91
CA ARG A 217 6.59 -16.89 15.39
C ARG A 217 7.32 -17.72 14.33
N LEU A 218 6.59 -18.24 13.34
CA LEU A 218 7.17 -19.03 12.25
C LEU A 218 7.54 -18.18 11.02
N SER A 219 6.94 -16.99 10.88
CA SER A 219 6.97 -16.15 9.67
C SER A 219 8.35 -15.90 9.07
N LYS A 220 9.40 -15.83 9.89
CA LYS A 220 10.77 -15.49 9.46
C LYS A 220 11.78 -16.61 9.65
N ASN A 221 11.34 -17.78 10.09
CA ASN A 221 12.24 -18.89 10.41
C ASN A 221 12.91 -19.48 9.16
N ASP A 222 12.34 -19.23 7.99
CA ASP A 222 12.91 -19.67 6.73
C ASP A 222 14.15 -18.88 6.30
N LEU A 223 14.42 -17.70 6.89
CA LEU A 223 15.61 -16.89 6.59
C LEU A 223 16.95 -17.61 6.82
N VAL A 224 16.96 -18.65 7.66
CA VAL A 224 18.15 -19.47 7.97
C VAL A 224 18.14 -20.83 7.27
N THR A 225 17.18 -21.07 6.37
CA THR A 225 17.14 -22.29 5.55
C THR A 225 18.22 -22.28 4.48
N GLY A 226 18.65 -23.46 4.05
CA GLY A 226 19.61 -23.57 2.95
C GLY A 226 19.04 -22.98 1.66
N LEU A 227 17.75 -23.23 1.39
CA LEU A 227 17.11 -22.76 0.17
C LEU A 227 16.98 -21.24 0.09
N VAL A 228 16.62 -20.56 1.19
CA VAL A 228 16.59 -19.09 1.24
C VAL A 228 18.00 -18.50 1.26
N GLY A 229 18.97 -19.21 1.85
CA GLY A 229 20.39 -18.84 1.77
C GLY A 229 20.91 -18.77 0.33
N GLU A 230 20.47 -19.68 -0.54
CA GLU A 230 20.77 -19.66 -1.98
C GLU A 230 19.86 -18.68 -2.74
N PHE A 231 18.56 -18.67 -2.44
CA PHE A 231 17.54 -17.90 -3.14
C PHE A 231 16.79 -16.96 -2.17
N GLY A 232 17.42 -15.84 -1.79
CA GLY A 232 16.86 -14.91 -0.79
C GLY A 232 15.50 -14.28 -1.16
N GLU A 233 15.10 -14.33 -2.43
CA GLU A 233 13.78 -13.88 -2.90
C GLU A 233 12.65 -14.87 -2.62
N LEU A 234 12.96 -16.10 -2.22
CA LEU A 234 11.99 -17.13 -1.84
C LEU A 234 11.60 -17.11 -0.35
N GLN A 235 12.11 -16.12 0.40
CA GLN A 235 11.68 -15.90 1.78
C GLN A 235 10.15 -15.73 1.89
N GLY A 236 9.57 -16.17 2.99
CA GLY A 236 8.13 -16.37 3.15
C GLY A 236 7.65 -17.64 2.43
N ILE A 237 7.89 -17.76 1.12
CA ILE A 237 7.41 -18.88 0.29
C ILE A 237 7.94 -20.23 0.80
N VAL A 238 9.26 -20.32 1.02
CA VAL A 238 9.87 -21.53 1.59
C VAL A 238 9.30 -21.82 2.97
N GLY A 239 9.16 -20.80 3.82
CA GLY A 239 8.55 -20.94 5.15
C GLY A 239 7.14 -21.52 5.10
N GLY A 240 6.28 -21.04 4.19
CA GLY A 240 4.92 -21.53 4.04
C GLY A 240 4.86 -23.00 3.61
N HIS A 241 5.69 -23.39 2.63
CA HIS A 241 5.79 -24.79 2.19
C HIS A 241 6.32 -25.70 3.31
N LEU A 242 7.34 -25.27 4.06
CA LEU A 242 7.86 -26.02 5.21
C LEU A 242 6.82 -26.15 6.32
N ALA A 243 6.09 -25.08 6.65
CA ALA A 243 5.02 -25.12 7.65
C ALA A 243 3.96 -26.17 7.29
N ARG A 244 3.49 -26.15 6.04
CA ARG A 244 2.48 -27.11 5.55
C ARG A 244 3.02 -28.55 5.53
N ALA A 245 4.26 -28.75 5.08
CA ALA A 245 4.91 -30.06 5.08
C ALA A 245 5.13 -30.64 6.49
N GLN A 246 5.24 -29.76 7.50
CA GLN A 246 5.43 -30.13 8.91
C GLN A 246 4.12 -30.21 9.70
N GLY A 247 2.97 -30.04 9.04
CA GLY A 247 1.64 -30.25 9.62
C GLY A 247 1.01 -29.04 10.29
N GLU A 248 1.53 -27.83 10.07
CA GLU A 248 0.84 -26.59 10.43
C GLU A 248 -0.42 -26.41 9.58
N GLY A 249 -1.43 -25.73 10.13
CA GLY A 249 -2.67 -25.44 9.41
C GLY A 249 -2.45 -24.50 8.21
N ASP A 250 -3.35 -24.59 7.23
CA ASP A 250 -3.29 -23.79 6.01
C ASP A 250 -3.23 -22.28 6.30
N GLU A 251 -4.00 -21.80 7.28
CA GLU A 251 -4.01 -20.40 7.72
C GLU A 251 -2.65 -19.93 8.27
N ILE A 252 -1.90 -20.80 8.95
CA ILE A 252 -0.55 -20.51 9.47
C ILE A 252 0.45 -20.52 8.30
N ALA A 253 0.40 -21.55 7.46
CA ALA A 253 1.30 -21.69 6.32
C ALA A 253 1.15 -20.52 5.33
N ASP A 254 -0.08 -20.12 5.03
CA ASP A 254 -0.39 -19.00 4.14
C ASP A 254 0.02 -17.65 4.78
N ALA A 255 -0.17 -17.47 6.09
CA ALA A 255 0.33 -16.30 6.79
C ALA A 255 1.87 -16.21 6.79
N VAL A 256 2.58 -17.33 7.00
CA VAL A 256 4.05 -17.39 6.87
C VAL A 256 4.47 -17.02 5.46
N ARG A 257 3.78 -17.52 4.43
CA ARG A 257 4.05 -17.17 3.03
C ARG A 257 3.88 -15.68 2.75
N ASP A 258 2.76 -15.12 3.17
CA ASP A 258 2.28 -13.82 2.69
C ASP A 258 2.48 -12.66 3.67
N HIS A 259 3.11 -12.86 4.84
CA HIS A 259 3.31 -11.77 5.82
C HIS A 259 4.09 -10.55 5.28
N TYR A 260 4.87 -10.70 4.21
CA TYR A 260 5.53 -9.57 3.55
C TYR A 260 4.58 -8.74 2.69
N ARG A 261 3.42 -9.26 2.29
CA ARG A 261 2.45 -8.58 1.42
C ARG A 261 1.65 -7.50 2.19
N PRO A 262 1.18 -6.45 1.51
CA PRO A 262 1.65 -6.01 0.19
C PRO A 262 3.10 -5.52 0.27
N VAL A 263 3.93 -5.94 -0.69
CA VAL A 263 5.33 -5.52 -0.84
C VAL A 263 5.42 -4.17 -1.53
N GLY A 264 4.45 -3.81 -2.37
CA GLY A 264 4.49 -2.58 -3.15
C GLY A 264 3.12 -1.98 -3.41
N GLN A 265 3.11 -0.84 -4.09
CA GLN A 265 1.87 -0.23 -4.57
C GLN A 265 1.28 -1.08 -5.70
N GLY A 266 0.00 -1.44 -5.59
CA GLY A 266 -0.68 -2.31 -6.55
C GLY A 266 -0.39 -3.81 -6.40
N ASP A 267 0.37 -4.19 -5.36
CA ASP A 267 0.51 -5.60 -4.96
C ASP A 267 -0.78 -6.10 -4.29
N GLU A 268 -1.00 -7.41 -4.33
CA GLU A 268 -2.17 -8.04 -3.72
C GLU A 268 -2.15 -7.84 -2.20
N VAL A 269 -3.24 -7.28 -1.66
CA VAL A 269 -3.40 -7.09 -0.23
C VAL A 269 -4.03 -8.34 0.37
N PRO A 270 -3.40 -8.95 1.39
CA PRO A 270 -3.99 -10.09 2.08
C PRO A 270 -5.36 -9.75 2.67
N THR A 271 -6.27 -10.72 2.59
CA THR A 271 -7.63 -10.63 3.17
C THR A 271 -7.91 -11.70 4.23
N GLU A 272 -7.12 -12.79 4.24
CA GLU A 272 -7.23 -13.82 5.27
C GLU A 272 -6.83 -13.26 6.65
N PRO A 273 -7.68 -13.39 7.70
CA PRO A 273 -7.49 -12.70 8.97
C PRO A 273 -6.13 -12.94 9.64
N VAL A 274 -5.64 -14.19 9.65
CA VAL A 274 -4.34 -14.54 10.24
C VAL A 274 -3.20 -13.83 9.50
N THR A 275 -3.23 -13.86 8.17
CA THR A 275 -2.24 -13.17 7.32
C THR A 275 -2.30 -11.65 7.51
N VAL A 276 -3.49 -11.07 7.57
CA VAL A 276 -3.69 -9.63 7.80
C VAL A 276 -3.07 -9.20 9.12
N ALA A 277 -3.31 -9.93 10.21
CA ALA A 277 -2.76 -9.60 11.53
C ALA A 277 -1.22 -9.65 11.53
N VAL A 278 -0.62 -10.70 10.97
CA VAL A 278 0.86 -10.85 10.94
C VAL A 278 1.50 -9.81 10.02
N ALA A 279 0.94 -9.59 8.83
CA ALA A 279 1.45 -8.62 7.87
C ALA A 279 1.35 -7.18 8.40
N LEU A 280 0.22 -6.82 9.03
CA LEU A 280 0.04 -5.51 9.64
C LEU A 280 1.03 -5.32 10.80
N ALA A 281 1.16 -6.32 11.67
CA ALA A 281 2.09 -6.27 12.80
C ALA A 281 3.55 -6.11 12.34
N ASP A 282 4.01 -6.83 11.31
CA ASP A 282 5.39 -6.71 10.81
C ASP A 282 5.70 -5.29 10.28
N LYS A 283 4.76 -4.73 9.50
CA LYS A 283 4.93 -3.39 8.93
C LYS A 283 4.84 -2.30 9.99
N VAL A 284 3.91 -2.42 10.94
CA VAL A 284 3.76 -1.47 12.05
C VAL A 284 4.97 -1.53 12.97
N ASP A 285 5.44 -2.71 13.37
CA ASP A 285 6.67 -2.86 14.17
C ASP A 285 7.84 -2.17 13.47
N THR A 286 8.02 -2.43 12.18
CA THR A 286 9.08 -1.82 11.38
C THR A 286 8.95 -0.29 11.40
N LEU A 287 7.78 0.25 11.07
CA LEU A 287 7.56 1.70 11.00
C LEU A 287 7.81 2.38 12.35
N VAL A 288 7.23 1.85 13.42
CA VAL A 288 7.33 2.42 14.77
C VAL A 288 8.76 2.33 15.28
N SER A 289 9.40 1.17 15.12
CA SER A 289 10.80 0.94 15.48
C SER A 289 11.72 1.98 14.85
N PHE A 290 11.70 2.13 13.52
CA PHE A 290 12.63 3.06 12.86
C PHE A 290 12.35 4.53 13.21
N PHE A 291 11.08 4.92 13.41
CA PHE A 291 10.75 6.28 13.84
C PHE A 291 11.21 6.58 15.28
N GLN A 292 11.06 5.64 16.21
CA GLN A 292 11.45 5.83 17.62
C GLN A 292 12.96 6.00 17.82
N PHE A 293 13.78 5.51 16.88
CA PHE A 293 15.24 5.67 16.90
C PHE A 293 15.77 6.75 15.95
N ASP A 294 14.88 7.63 15.46
CA ASP A 294 15.16 8.76 14.56
C ASP A 294 15.75 8.36 13.20
N LEU A 295 15.35 7.19 12.70
CA LEU A 295 15.77 6.63 11.40
C LEU A 295 14.70 6.85 10.34
N LYS A 296 14.23 8.10 10.24
CA LYS A 296 13.11 8.50 9.38
C LYS A 296 13.55 8.67 7.91
N PRO A 297 12.65 8.54 6.93
CA PRO A 297 12.97 8.83 5.54
C PRO A 297 13.32 10.32 5.36
N THR A 298 14.32 10.65 4.54
CA THR A 298 14.76 12.04 4.32
C THR A 298 14.80 12.38 2.84
N GLY A 299 14.14 13.48 2.43
CA GLY A 299 14.12 13.92 1.03
C GLY A 299 13.71 12.78 0.09
N SER A 300 14.56 12.41 -0.88
CA SER A 300 14.34 11.24 -1.75
C SER A 300 14.75 9.90 -1.14
N LYS A 301 15.58 9.88 -0.09
CA LYS A 301 16.12 8.65 0.51
C LYS A 301 15.13 7.99 1.47
N ASP A 302 14.91 6.70 1.26
CA ASP A 302 14.15 5.83 2.15
C ASP A 302 14.89 4.48 2.29
N PRO A 303 15.99 4.43 3.06
CA PRO A 303 16.87 3.27 3.11
C PRO A 303 16.21 2.02 3.70
N PHE A 304 15.15 2.19 4.50
CA PHE A 304 14.43 1.10 5.17
C PHE A 304 13.03 0.88 4.58
N ALA A 305 12.74 1.47 3.42
CA ALA A 305 11.46 1.36 2.72
C ALA A 305 10.22 1.69 3.58
N LEU A 306 10.33 2.68 4.49
CA LEU A 306 9.27 3.05 5.42
C LEU A 306 8.06 3.68 4.73
N ARG A 307 8.25 4.35 3.57
CA ARG A 307 7.14 4.86 2.76
C ARG A 307 6.30 3.72 2.20
N ARG A 308 6.96 2.66 1.75
CA ARG A 308 6.33 1.45 1.24
C ARG A 308 5.64 0.67 2.36
N ALA A 309 6.28 0.55 3.52
CA ALA A 309 5.65 -0.03 4.70
C ALA A 309 4.40 0.76 5.12
N ALA A 310 4.46 2.09 5.16
CA ALA A 310 3.32 2.95 5.46
C ALA A 310 2.15 2.80 4.48
N LEU A 311 2.43 2.73 3.17
CA LEU A 311 1.40 2.44 2.18
C LEU A 311 0.78 1.05 2.38
N GLY A 312 1.60 0.04 2.69
CA GLY A 312 1.11 -1.30 2.98
C GLY A 312 0.24 -1.38 4.24
N ILE A 313 0.58 -0.63 5.29
CA ILE A 313 -0.24 -0.49 6.51
C ILE A 313 -1.60 0.10 6.16
N ILE A 314 -1.62 1.19 5.38
CA ILE A 314 -2.86 1.86 5.00
C ILE A 314 -3.72 0.93 4.13
N ALA A 315 -3.12 0.25 3.15
CA ALA A 315 -3.83 -0.70 2.31
C ALA A 315 -4.44 -1.86 3.12
N LEU A 316 -3.68 -2.47 4.03
CA LEU A 316 -4.18 -3.51 4.94
C LEU A 316 -5.36 -3.02 5.79
N ILE A 317 -5.29 -1.80 6.33
CA ILE A 317 -6.37 -1.21 7.14
C ILE A 317 -7.62 -0.94 6.29
N LEU A 318 -7.46 -0.30 5.12
CA LEU A 318 -8.58 0.15 4.32
C LEU A 318 -9.28 -1.00 3.57
N GLU A 319 -8.53 -1.92 2.97
CA GLU A 319 -9.11 -3.01 2.17
C GLU A 319 -9.79 -4.08 3.04
N ASN A 320 -9.32 -4.24 4.29
CA ASN A 320 -9.94 -5.15 5.26
C ASN A 320 -10.92 -4.44 6.21
N GLY A 321 -11.13 -3.12 6.08
CA GLY A 321 -12.04 -2.37 6.95
C GLY A 321 -11.67 -2.39 8.44
N LEU A 322 -10.37 -2.43 8.76
CA LEU A 322 -9.90 -2.57 10.14
C LEU A 322 -10.14 -1.29 10.94
N ARG A 323 -11.02 -1.37 11.94
CA ARG A 323 -11.34 -0.25 12.83
C ARG A 323 -10.32 -0.19 13.97
N VAL A 324 -9.32 0.69 13.84
CA VAL A 324 -8.23 0.82 14.80
C VAL A 324 -7.81 2.27 15.00
N SER A 325 -7.68 2.67 16.27
CA SER A 325 -7.06 3.95 16.60
C SER A 325 -5.57 3.92 16.31
N MET A 326 -5.09 4.89 15.53
CA MET A 326 -3.66 5.02 15.25
C MET A 326 -2.82 5.21 16.51
N ARG A 327 -3.36 5.91 17.51
CA ARG A 327 -2.70 6.08 18.80
C ARG A 327 -2.56 4.74 19.52
N GLY A 328 -3.62 3.93 19.53
CA GLY A 328 -3.59 2.59 20.11
C GLY A 328 -2.58 1.68 19.41
N LEU A 329 -2.61 1.64 18.07
CA LEU A 329 -1.71 0.83 17.26
C LEU A 329 -0.24 1.20 17.45
N ILE A 330 0.08 2.50 17.42
CA ILE A 330 1.44 2.98 17.65
C ILE A 330 1.89 2.68 19.09
N SER A 331 1.00 2.87 20.07
CA SER A 331 1.31 2.59 21.47
C SER A 331 1.56 1.11 21.73
N ALA A 332 0.81 0.22 21.08
CA ALA A 332 0.99 -1.23 21.21
C ALA A 332 2.32 -1.71 20.59
N ALA A 333 2.77 -1.05 19.53
CA ALA A 333 4.04 -1.34 18.85
C ALA A 333 5.24 -0.57 19.43
N ALA A 334 5.03 0.37 20.35
CA ALA A 334 6.07 1.24 20.86
C ALA A 334 7.05 0.50 21.77
N HIS A 335 8.33 0.80 21.59
CA HIS A 335 9.42 0.35 22.45
C HIS A 335 9.54 1.23 23.68
N ALA A 336 9.79 0.62 24.85
CA ALA A 336 9.92 1.32 26.12
C ALA A 336 11.10 2.33 26.14
N GLU A 337 12.14 2.09 25.35
CA GLU A 337 13.33 2.95 25.25
C GLU A 337 13.25 3.98 24.12
N GLY A 338 12.13 4.01 23.38
CA GLY A 338 11.93 4.89 22.22
C GLY A 338 11.53 6.32 22.56
N SER A 339 11.64 7.24 21.59
CA SER A 339 11.20 8.63 21.75
C SER A 339 9.68 8.75 21.89
N ALA A 340 9.20 9.53 22.87
CA ALA A 340 7.78 9.83 23.07
C ALA A 340 7.17 10.65 21.91
N ASP A 341 7.96 11.50 21.26
CA ASP A 341 7.49 12.37 20.17
C ASP A 341 7.26 11.60 18.85
N ALA A 342 7.78 10.38 18.74
CA ALA A 342 7.67 9.58 17.53
C ALA A 342 6.22 9.28 17.14
N GLY A 343 5.30 9.18 18.10
CA GLY A 343 3.89 8.89 17.80
C GLY A 343 3.21 9.94 16.94
N HIS A 344 3.47 11.22 17.20
CA HIS A 344 2.92 12.31 16.40
C HIS A 344 3.52 12.31 14.99
N ASP A 345 4.83 12.11 14.88
CA ASP A 345 5.53 12.04 13.60
C ASP A 345 5.03 10.87 12.73
N ILE A 346 4.78 9.69 13.33
CA ILE A 346 4.26 8.51 12.63
C ILE A 346 2.83 8.77 12.14
N ALA A 347 1.98 9.34 13.00
CA ALA A 347 0.60 9.66 12.63
C ALA A 347 0.54 10.65 11.46
N SER A 348 1.32 11.73 11.54
CA SER A 348 1.48 12.72 10.47
C SER A 348 2.01 12.08 9.18
N PHE A 349 3.04 11.24 9.29
CA PHE A 349 3.62 10.54 8.15
C PHE A 349 2.62 9.61 7.45
N LEU A 350 1.80 8.87 8.20
CA LEU A 350 0.75 8.01 7.63
C LEU A 350 -0.37 8.83 6.99
N VAL A 351 -0.74 9.98 7.56
CA VAL A 351 -1.72 10.89 6.96
C VAL A 351 -1.20 11.44 5.63
N ASP A 352 0.07 11.83 5.55
CA ASP A 352 0.68 12.30 4.31
C ASP A 352 0.70 11.21 3.23
N ARG A 353 0.91 9.94 3.61
CA ARG A 353 0.85 8.82 2.66
C ARG A 353 -0.59 8.51 2.22
N LEU A 354 -1.54 8.56 3.14
CA LEU A 354 -2.96 8.42 2.82
C LEU A 354 -3.40 9.48 1.81
N LYS A 355 -2.97 10.74 1.97
CA LYS A 355 -3.26 11.81 1.01
C LYS A 355 -2.79 11.48 -0.41
N VAL A 356 -1.60 10.89 -0.55
CA VAL A 356 -1.07 10.50 -1.86
C VAL A 356 -1.92 9.38 -2.47
N GLN A 357 -2.20 8.33 -1.69
CA GLN A 357 -3.01 7.19 -2.15
C GLN A 357 -4.43 7.62 -2.54
N GLN A 358 -5.08 8.47 -1.75
CA GLN A 358 -6.44 8.93 -2.03
C GLN A 358 -6.52 9.86 -3.26
N ARG A 359 -5.47 10.63 -3.56
CA ARG A 359 -5.40 11.42 -4.80
C ARG A 359 -5.41 10.53 -6.04
N GLU A 360 -4.73 9.39 -5.99
CA GLU A 360 -4.76 8.40 -7.08
C GLU A 360 -6.15 7.76 -7.22
N ALA A 361 -6.89 7.64 -6.10
CA ALA A 361 -8.30 7.23 -6.07
C ALA A 361 -9.29 8.36 -6.45
N ASN A 362 -8.81 9.44 -7.08
CA ASN A 362 -9.61 10.58 -7.55
C ASN A 362 -10.34 11.36 -6.44
N VAL A 363 -9.78 11.37 -5.23
CA VAL A 363 -10.22 12.23 -4.12
C VAL A 363 -9.45 13.54 -4.13
N ARG A 364 -10.14 14.68 -4.04
CA ARG A 364 -9.54 16.00 -3.99
C ARG A 364 -8.74 16.20 -2.69
N HIS A 365 -7.59 16.87 -2.77
CA HIS A 365 -6.70 17.03 -1.60
C HIS A 365 -7.32 17.86 -0.48
N ASP A 366 -8.08 18.87 -0.85
CA ASP A 366 -8.71 19.82 0.07
C ASP A 366 -9.81 19.16 0.91
N MET A 367 -10.51 18.16 0.36
CA MET A 367 -11.46 17.32 1.12
C MET A 367 -10.76 16.49 2.18
N ILE A 368 -9.59 15.95 1.86
CA ILE A 368 -8.77 15.19 2.82
C ILE A 368 -8.27 16.12 3.92
N ASP A 369 -7.74 17.30 3.55
CA ASP A 369 -7.26 18.29 4.51
C ASP A 369 -8.38 18.79 5.44
N ALA A 370 -9.60 18.98 4.91
CA ALA A 370 -10.78 19.40 5.67
C ALA A 370 -11.17 18.35 6.74
N VAL A 371 -11.18 17.06 6.38
CA VAL A 371 -11.53 16.00 7.35
C VAL A 371 -10.38 15.74 8.33
N VAL A 372 -9.13 15.71 7.87
CA VAL A 372 -7.96 15.50 8.73
C VAL A 372 -7.85 16.58 9.82
N ALA A 373 -8.25 17.81 9.52
CA ALA A 373 -8.20 18.92 10.48
C ALA A 373 -9.14 18.74 11.68
N VAL A 374 -10.19 17.91 11.56
CA VAL A 374 -11.21 17.69 12.60
C VAL A 374 -11.20 16.26 13.15
N GLU A 375 -10.44 15.35 12.54
CA GLU A 375 -10.34 13.96 12.97
C GLU A 375 -9.38 13.83 14.17
N THR A 376 -9.80 13.09 15.20
CA THR A 376 -9.12 13.03 16.50
C THR A 376 -8.74 11.62 16.94
N ASP A 377 -9.41 10.56 16.47
CA ASP A 377 -9.13 9.20 16.94
C ASP A 377 -8.14 8.42 16.05
N GLY A 378 -7.93 8.90 14.83
CA GLY A 378 -7.02 8.34 13.85
C GLY A 378 -7.58 7.14 13.06
N ASP A 379 -8.87 6.81 13.17
CA ASP A 379 -9.48 5.74 12.39
C ASP A 379 -9.47 6.06 10.89
N LYS A 380 -8.65 5.34 10.13
CA LYS A 380 -8.43 5.63 8.71
C LYS A 380 -9.61 5.20 7.84
N VAL A 381 -10.33 4.14 8.22
CA VAL A 381 -11.48 3.65 7.46
C VAL A 381 -12.55 4.74 7.49
N ARG A 382 -12.89 5.18 8.70
CA ARG A 382 -13.89 6.23 8.90
C ARG A 382 -13.49 7.55 8.26
N MET A 383 -12.21 7.93 8.38
CA MET A 383 -11.69 9.14 7.75
C MET A 383 -11.92 9.11 6.23
N VAL A 384 -11.61 7.99 5.56
CA VAL A 384 -11.79 7.86 4.11
C VAL A 384 -13.26 7.87 3.71
N GLU A 385 -14.13 7.22 4.48
CA GLU A 385 -15.59 7.26 4.27
C GLU A 385 -16.14 8.69 4.40
N ARG A 386 -15.74 9.41 5.45
CA ARG A 386 -16.14 10.82 5.67
C ARG A 386 -15.63 11.73 4.55
N VAL A 387 -14.40 11.54 4.09
CA VAL A 387 -13.83 12.31 2.96
C VAL A 387 -14.63 12.07 1.67
N LYS A 388 -14.97 10.81 1.36
CA LYS A 388 -15.77 10.47 0.18
C LYS A 388 -17.17 11.09 0.26
N ALA A 389 -17.82 11.01 1.43
CA ALA A 389 -19.12 11.63 1.66
C ALA A 389 -19.08 13.16 1.52
N LEU A 390 -18.04 13.81 2.07
CA LEU A 390 -17.82 15.26 1.93
C LEU A 390 -17.63 15.66 0.48
N GLN A 391 -16.79 14.94 -0.27
CA GLN A 391 -16.59 15.24 -1.69
C GLN A 391 -17.89 15.10 -2.48
N ALA A 392 -18.62 13.98 -2.29
CA ALA A 392 -19.90 13.76 -2.96
C ALA A 392 -20.92 14.85 -2.62
N PHE A 393 -20.93 15.33 -1.37
CA PHE A 393 -21.81 16.41 -0.94
C PHE A 393 -21.45 17.76 -1.58
N VAL A 394 -20.17 18.16 -1.57
CA VAL A 394 -19.72 19.45 -2.14
C VAL A 394 -19.90 19.50 -3.66
N GLU A 395 -19.93 18.35 -4.33
CA GLU A 395 -20.25 18.24 -5.77
C GLU A 395 -21.74 18.43 -6.08
N THR A 396 -22.61 18.45 -5.06
CA THR A 396 -24.03 18.82 -5.23
C THR A 396 -24.23 20.33 -5.23
N GLU A 397 -25.35 20.80 -5.80
CA GLU A 397 -25.75 22.21 -5.73
C GLU A 397 -25.95 22.67 -4.28
N GLU A 398 -26.56 21.83 -3.44
CA GLU A 398 -26.78 22.12 -2.02
C GLU A 398 -25.48 22.29 -1.23
N GLY A 399 -24.50 21.41 -1.46
CA GLY A 399 -23.20 21.49 -0.79
C GLY A 399 -22.34 22.65 -1.29
N ALA A 400 -22.36 22.93 -2.59
CA ALA A 400 -21.65 24.08 -3.16
C ALA A 400 -22.17 25.42 -2.57
N ASP A 401 -23.49 25.55 -2.45
CA ASP A 401 -24.12 26.75 -1.90
C ASP A 401 -23.89 26.88 -0.38
N LEU A 402 -23.94 25.77 0.37
CA LEU A 402 -23.58 25.77 1.79
C LEU A 402 -22.12 26.19 2.00
N LEU A 403 -21.19 25.71 1.16
CA LEU A 403 -19.78 26.10 1.20
C LEU A 403 -19.61 27.61 0.93
N ALA A 404 -20.37 28.17 -0.01
CA ALA A 404 -20.36 29.60 -0.28
C ALA A 404 -20.88 30.42 0.93
N ALA A 405 -21.98 29.98 1.54
CA ALA A 405 -22.53 30.59 2.75
C ALA A 405 -21.54 30.50 3.93
N TYR A 406 -20.87 29.37 4.13
CA TYR A 406 -19.80 29.19 5.11
C TYR A 406 -18.66 30.18 4.90
N LYS A 407 -18.14 30.31 3.67
CA LYS A 407 -17.06 31.25 3.34
C LYS A 407 -17.48 32.69 3.60
N ARG A 408 -18.74 33.05 3.33
CA ARG A 408 -19.29 34.38 3.64
C ARG A 408 -19.31 34.62 5.15
N ALA A 409 -19.83 33.68 5.94
CA ALA A 409 -19.85 33.76 7.39
C ALA A 409 -18.43 33.89 7.98
N ALA A 410 -17.50 33.03 7.56
CA ALA A 410 -16.11 33.03 8.02
C ALA A 410 -15.38 34.35 7.70
N ASN A 411 -15.60 34.91 6.50
CA ASN A 411 -15.02 36.19 6.11
C ASN A 411 -15.57 37.37 6.92
N ILE A 412 -16.87 37.36 7.25
CA ILE A 412 -17.48 38.38 8.11
C ILE A 412 -16.86 38.30 9.51
N LEU A 413 -16.86 37.12 10.14
CA LEU A 413 -16.27 36.92 11.46
C LEU A 413 -14.80 37.37 11.52
N LYS A 414 -14.02 37.05 10.48
CA LYS A 414 -12.61 37.48 10.35
C LYS A 414 -12.45 38.98 10.21
N LYS A 415 -13.27 39.66 9.39
CA LYS A 415 -13.23 41.12 9.23
C LYS A 415 -13.57 41.84 10.53
N GLU A 416 -14.47 41.26 11.31
CA GLU A 416 -14.97 41.81 12.56
C GLU A 416 -14.06 41.46 13.76
N GLY A 417 -13.03 40.62 13.57
CA GLY A 417 -12.14 40.17 14.64
C GLY A 417 -12.88 39.38 15.72
N PHE A 418 -13.98 38.71 15.38
CA PHE A 418 -14.84 38.01 16.33
C PHE A 418 -14.35 36.57 16.53
N GLU A 419 -13.77 36.30 17.70
CA GLU A 419 -13.21 34.98 18.06
C GLU A 419 -14.17 34.09 18.88
N GLY A 420 -15.45 34.48 19.03
CA GLY A 420 -16.47 33.65 19.67
C GLY A 420 -16.72 33.94 21.16
N GLU A 421 -16.00 34.89 21.78
CA GLU A 421 -16.30 35.29 23.16
C GLU A 421 -17.46 36.29 23.22
N GLY A 422 -18.64 35.73 23.39
CA GLY A 422 -19.80 36.44 23.92
C GLY A 422 -20.93 36.58 22.92
N ALA A 423 -22.00 35.85 23.20
CA ALA A 423 -23.38 36.33 23.22
C ALA A 423 -24.32 35.26 23.77
N ILE A 424 -23.84 34.02 23.98
CA ILE A 424 -24.63 32.92 24.52
C ILE A 424 -23.67 32.01 25.35
N PRO A 425 -23.86 31.82 26.67
CA PRO A 425 -22.93 31.05 27.52
C PRO A 425 -22.90 29.54 27.15
N GLY A 426 -21.74 28.90 27.28
CA GLY A 426 -21.57 27.46 27.01
C GLY A 426 -20.20 27.00 26.51
N LYS A 427 -19.10 27.70 26.84
CA LYS A 427 -17.75 27.16 26.60
C LYS A 427 -17.38 26.30 27.81
N ILE A 428 -17.47 24.98 27.69
CA ILE A 428 -16.91 24.06 28.69
C ILE A 428 -15.45 23.80 28.29
N GLU A 429 -14.53 23.94 29.25
CA GLU A 429 -13.13 23.57 29.07
C GLU A 429 -13.03 22.07 28.79
N GLN A 430 -12.44 21.69 27.66
CA GLN A 430 -12.12 20.30 27.35
C GLN A 430 -11.07 19.78 28.34
N THR A 431 -11.49 18.99 29.33
CA THR A 431 -10.61 18.39 30.35
C THR A 431 -9.99 17.06 29.91
N GLY A 432 -10.29 16.59 28.69
CA GLY A 432 -9.67 15.40 28.10
C GLY A 432 -10.27 14.05 28.52
N GLU A 433 -11.36 14.05 29.29
CA GLU A 433 -12.10 12.84 29.72
C GLU A 433 -13.48 12.69 29.03
N GLU A 434 -13.86 13.58 28.12
CA GLU A 434 -15.17 13.58 27.46
C GLU A 434 -15.20 12.73 26.17
N ASP A 435 -16.34 12.13 25.87
CA ASP A 435 -16.59 11.37 24.64
C ASP A 435 -16.52 12.30 23.40
N PRO A 436 -15.54 12.14 22.49
CA PRO A 436 -15.28 13.08 21.40
C PRO A 436 -16.40 13.23 20.37
N PHE A 437 -17.39 12.32 20.36
CA PHE A 437 -18.50 12.32 19.41
C PHE A 437 -19.72 13.12 19.90
N VAL A 438 -19.70 13.54 21.15
CA VAL A 438 -20.70 14.47 21.67
C VAL A 438 -20.25 15.87 21.26
N LEU A 439 -20.85 16.42 20.19
CA LEU A 439 -20.94 17.88 20.08
C LEU A 439 -21.53 18.34 21.42
N VAL A 440 -20.77 19.13 22.18
CA VAL A 440 -21.21 19.66 23.48
C VAL A 440 -22.42 20.56 23.22
N THR A 441 -23.60 19.95 23.18
CA THR A 441 -24.90 20.62 23.14
C THR A 441 -25.41 20.87 24.55
N ASP A 442 -24.69 20.42 25.58
CA ASP A 442 -25.00 20.69 26.98
C ASP A 442 -24.85 22.19 27.24
N GLY A 443 -26.00 22.86 27.35
CA GLY A 443 -26.15 24.32 27.46
C GLY A 443 -26.68 25.01 26.19
N LEU A 444 -26.84 24.30 25.06
CA LEU A 444 -27.39 24.86 23.82
C LEU A 444 -28.88 25.24 23.98
N GLU A 445 -29.67 24.36 24.60
CA GLU A 445 -31.07 24.64 24.92
C GLU A 445 -31.20 25.75 25.97
N ASP A 446 -30.40 25.70 27.04
CA ASP A 446 -30.46 26.68 28.15
C ASP A 446 -30.07 28.09 27.71
N ALA A 447 -29.04 28.20 26.87
CA ALA A 447 -28.52 29.49 26.45
C ALA A 447 -29.30 30.09 25.27
N ILE A 448 -30.09 29.28 24.55
CA ILE A 448 -31.07 29.75 23.56
C ILE A 448 -32.42 30.06 24.23
N ALA A 449 -32.77 29.39 25.33
CA ALA A 449 -33.91 29.75 26.17
C ALA A 449 -33.75 31.13 26.84
N GLU A 450 -32.51 31.60 27.04
CA GLU A 450 -32.21 32.97 27.49
C GLU A 450 -32.27 34.03 26.37
N LEU A 451 -32.31 33.64 25.09
CA LEU A 451 -32.55 34.58 23.99
C LEU A 451 -34.02 34.95 23.97
N ASP A 452 -34.33 36.23 24.22
CA ASP A 452 -35.68 36.75 24.07
C ASP A 452 -36.12 36.67 22.60
N HIS A 453 -36.80 35.57 22.26
CA HIS A 453 -37.30 35.30 20.92
C HIS A 453 -38.15 36.45 20.38
N ASP A 454 -38.80 37.27 21.21
CA ASP A 454 -39.62 38.39 20.75
C ASP A 454 -38.80 39.57 20.17
N THR A 455 -37.47 39.59 20.39
CA THR A 455 -36.55 40.61 19.86
C THR A 455 -35.77 40.19 18.60
N LEU A 456 -36.03 38.98 18.09
CA LEU A 456 -35.38 38.44 16.89
C LEU A 456 -36.17 38.79 15.62
N GLU A 457 -35.48 39.32 14.62
CA GLU A 457 -36.02 39.41 13.26
C GLU A 457 -36.38 37.99 12.76
N PRO A 458 -37.40 37.85 11.88
CA PRO A 458 -37.84 36.54 11.39
C PRO A 458 -36.70 35.67 10.83
N ALA A 459 -35.76 36.28 10.11
CA ALA A 459 -34.61 35.60 9.54
C ALA A 459 -33.56 35.17 10.60
N GLU A 460 -33.36 35.95 11.67
CA GLU A 460 -32.52 35.54 12.80
C GLU A 460 -33.12 34.32 13.52
N ARG A 461 -34.43 34.35 13.75
CA ARG A 461 -35.18 33.26 14.40
C ARG A 461 -35.11 31.97 13.59
N ALA A 462 -35.36 32.06 12.28
CA ALA A 462 -35.30 30.91 11.39
C ALA A 462 -33.92 30.24 11.38
N LEU A 463 -32.84 31.03 11.41
CA LEU A 463 -31.47 30.49 11.48
C LEU A 463 -31.16 29.87 12.85
N VAL A 464 -31.62 30.47 13.95
CA VAL A 464 -31.51 29.87 15.29
C VAL A 464 -32.21 28.51 15.33
N ASP A 465 -33.47 28.45 14.92
CA ASP A 465 -34.28 27.22 14.93
C ASP A 465 -33.63 26.12 14.06
N ALA A 466 -33.08 26.50 12.91
CA ALA A 466 -32.39 25.60 12.01
C ALA A 466 -31.09 25.04 12.62
N VAL A 467 -30.26 25.88 13.25
CA VAL A 467 -29.04 25.44 13.93
C VAL A 467 -29.36 24.51 15.11
N VAL A 468 -30.40 24.83 15.89
CA VAL A 468 -30.86 23.99 17.01
C VAL A 468 -31.38 22.65 16.54
N THR A 469 -32.07 22.62 15.39
CA THR A 469 -32.63 21.38 14.84
C THR A 469 -31.55 20.53 14.18
N ALA A 470 -30.70 21.14 13.35
CA ALA A 470 -29.69 20.43 12.58
C ALA A 470 -28.53 19.94 13.44
N GLY A 471 -28.20 20.66 14.53
CA GLY A 471 -27.10 20.32 15.43
C GLY A 471 -27.15 18.88 15.94
N PRO A 472 -28.15 18.51 16.75
CA PRO A 472 -28.28 17.16 17.29
C PRO A 472 -28.40 16.07 16.22
N VAL A 473 -29.06 16.35 15.10
CA VAL A 473 -29.20 15.40 13.99
C VAL A 473 -27.84 15.14 13.33
N ALA A 474 -27.04 16.19 13.10
CA ALA A 474 -25.69 16.05 12.56
C ALA A 474 -24.77 15.33 13.55
N SER A 475 -24.82 15.66 14.85
CA SER A 475 -24.07 14.98 15.90
C SER A 475 -24.38 13.49 15.95
N GLN A 476 -25.67 13.15 15.95
CA GLN A 476 -26.12 11.78 16.01
C GLN A 476 -25.67 11.01 14.76
N ALA A 477 -25.89 11.58 13.57
CA ALA A 477 -25.47 10.97 12.32
C ALA A 477 -23.94 10.77 12.24
N LEU A 478 -23.14 11.71 12.77
CA LEU A 478 -21.69 11.57 12.89
C LEU A 478 -21.30 10.42 13.84
N GLY A 479 -22.00 10.28 14.97
CA GLY A 479 -21.79 9.20 15.93
C GLY A 479 -22.20 7.83 15.38
N ASP A 480 -23.25 7.79 14.56
CA ASP A 480 -23.73 6.59 13.85
C ASP A 480 -22.91 6.31 12.57
N GLU A 481 -21.90 7.12 12.25
CA GLU A 481 -21.08 7.07 11.04
C GLU A 481 -21.87 7.22 9.72
N ASP A 482 -23.10 7.74 9.79
CA ASP A 482 -23.91 8.11 8.63
C ASP A 482 -23.52 9.51 8.14
N PHE A 483 -22.38 9.59 7.46
CA PHE A 483 -21.87 10.85 6.92
C PHE A 483 -22.81 11.49 5.90
N ALA A 484 -23.62 10.70 5.18
CA ALA A 484 -24.59 11.23 4.24
C ALA A 484 -25.74 11.95 4.98
N ALA A 485 -26.27 11.36 6.05
CA ALA A 485 -27.26 12.02 6.90
C ALA A 485 -26.70 13.25 7.61
N ALA A 486 -25.44 13.20 8.07
CA ALA A 486 -24.77 14.36 8.67
C ALA A 486 -24.68 15.54 7.68
N MET A 487 -24.25 15.27 6.44
CA MET A 487 -24.20 16.29 5.38
C MET A 487 -25.61 16.79 5.01
N GLY A 488 -26.60 15.91 4.97
CA GLY A 488 -28.00 16.27 4.72
C GLY A 488 -28.59 17.18 5.81
N ALA A 489 -28.25 16.94 7.07
CA ALA A 489 -28.61 17.82 8.18
C ALA A 489 -27.99 19.20 8.02
N LEU A 490 -26.71 19.28 7.63
CA LEU A 490 -26.06 20.56 7.35
C LEU A 490 -26.64 21.28 6.12
N ALA A 491 -27.06 20.54 5.08
CA ALA A 491 -27.70 21.11 3.90
C ALA A 491 -28.98 21.88 4.23
N SER A 492 -29.72 21.46 5.28
CA SER A 492 -30.93 22.14 5.74
C SER A 492 -30.68 23.57 6.24
N LEU A 493 -29.44 23.91 6.61
CA LEU A 493 -29.05 25.24 7.07
C LEU A 493 -28.99 26.27 5.93
N ARG A 494 -28.90 25.82 4.67
CA ARG A 494 -28.74 26.67 3.48
C ARG A 494 -29.83 27.73 3.36
N GLY A 495 -31.10 27.33 3.32
CA GLY A 495 -32.21 28.28 3.16
C GLY A 495 -32.25 29.34 4.27
N PRO A 496 -32.16 28.95 5.55
CA PRO A 496 -32.09 29.87 6.68
C PRO A 496 -30.87 30.83 6.64
N ILE A 497 -29.67 30.35 6.29
CA ILE A 497 -28.48 31.22 6.26
C ILE A 497 -28.52 32.21 5.08
N ASP A 498 -29.06 31.80 3.92
CA ASP A 498 -29.24 32.70 2.78
C ASP A 498 -30.26 33.80 3.12
N THR A 499 -31.39 33.43 3.70
CA THR A 499 -32.42 34.39 4.15
C THR A 499 -31.86 35.36 5.19
N PHE A 500 -31.08 34.86 6.16
CA PHE A 500 -30.37 35.70 7.12
C PHE A 500 -29.46 36.72 6.42
N PHE A 501 -28.72 36.29 5.40
CA PHE A 501 -27.82 37.16 4.67
C PHE A 501 -28.49 38.17 3.72
N GLU A 502 -29.73 37.91 3.31
CA GLU A 502 -30.55 38.81 2.49
C GLU A 502 -31.26 39.85 3.36
N ASP A 503 -31.87 39.43 4.46
CA ASP A 503 -32.75 40.25 5.27
C ASP A 503 -32.03 40.96 6.43
N VAL A 504 -30.92 40.42 6.92
CA VAL A 504 -30.26 40.86 8.16
C VAL A 504 -28.94 41.58 7.88
N ILE A 505 -28.81 42.82 8.38
CA ILE A 505 -27.55 43.58 8.34
C ILE A 505 -26.66 43.14 9.53
N VAL A 506 -25.64 42.33 9.27
CA VAL A 506 -24.76 41.79 10.34
C VAL A 506 -24.02 42.90 11.11
N ASN A 507 -23.52 43.92 10.40
CA ASN A 507 -22.88 45.09 11.03
C ASN A 507 -23.95 46.12 11.48
N ALA A 508 -24.76 45.74 12.46
CA ALA A 508 -25.78 46.62 13.04
C ALA A 508 -25.13 47.77 13.82
N ASP A 509 -25.79 48.94 13.82
CA ASP A 509 -25.36 50.11 14.61
C ASP A 509 -25.45 49.86 16.12
N ASP A 510 -26.40 49.01 16.53
CA ASP A 510 -26.54 48.54 17.90
C ASP A 510 -25.50 47.44 18.20
N ALA A 511 -24.69 47.69 19.23
CA ALA A 511 -23.58 46.82 19.59
C ALA A 511 -24.03 45.43 20.08
N ASP A 512 -25.16 45.35 20.78
CA ASP A 512 -25.69 44.08 21.31
C ASP A 512 -26.32 43.25 20.19
N VAL A 513 -27.04 43.90 19.26
CA VAL A 513 -27.59 43.26 18.06
C VAL A 513 -26.46 42.74 17.15
N ARG A 514 -25.42 43.55 16.91
CA ARG A 514 -24.25 43.15 16.12
C ARG A 514 -23.54 41.95 16.76
N LYS A 515 -23.31 41.99 18.07
CA LYS A 515 -22.67 40.90 18.82
C LYS A 515 -23.47 39.60 18.74
N ARG A 516 -24.80 39.67 18.88
CA ARG A 516 -25.71 38.52 18.75
C ARG A 516 -25.65 37.90 17.34
N ARG A 517 -25.72 38.73 16.30
CA ARG A 517 -25.65 38.29 14.89
C ARG A 517 -24.31 37.63 14.56
N LEU A 518 -23.20 38.17 15.07
CA LEU A 518 -21.87 37.56 14.95
C LEU A 518 -21.78 36.24 15.73
N GLY A 519 -22.36 36.15 16.93
CA GLY A 519 -22.46 34.90 17.69
C GLY A 519 -23.23 33.81 16.93
N LEU A 520 -24.33 34.16 16.26
CA LEU A 520 -25.11 33.22 15.45
C LEU A 520 -24.31 32.69 14.25
N LEU A 521 -23.57 33.57 13.55
CA LEU A 521 -22.67 33.16 12.47
C LEU A 521 -21.52 32.27 12.97
N ALA A 522 -20.99 32.54 14.17
CA ALA A 522 -19.95 31.71 14.77
C ALA A 522 -20.45 30.30 15.08
N ARG A 523 -21.68 30.17 15.61
CA ARG A 523 -22.32 28.87 15.87
C ARG A 523 -22.62 28.09 14.60
N PHE A 524 -23.16 28.75 13.57
CA PHE A 524 -23.34 28.14 12.25
C PHE A 524 -22.00 27.59 11.73
N ARG A 525 -20.92 28.38 11.82
CA ARG A 525 -19.57 27.95 11.42
C ARG A 525 -19.07 26.76 12.24
N GLU A 526 -19.27 26.77 13.56
CA GLU A 526 -18.89 25.68 14.47
C GLU A 526 -19.62 24.38 14.15
N LEU A 527 -20.93 24.46 13.87
CA LEU A 527 -21.73 23.30 13.49
C LEU A 527 -21.22 22.67 12.18
N VAL A 528 -20.96 23.49 11.15
CA VAL A 528 -20.39 23.01 9.88
C VAL A 528 -18.98 22.42 10.10
N ASN A 529 -18.17 23.06 10.96
CA ASN A 529 -16.84 22.59 11.33
C ASN A 529 -16.84 21.26 12.11
N GLY A 530 -17.95 20.87 12.73
CA GLY A 530 -18.08 19.58 13.41
C GLY A 530 -17.97 18.39 12.45
N VAL A 531 -18.30 18.57 11.18
CA VAL A 531 -18.23 17.53 10.15
C VAL A 531 -16.89 17.55 9.39
N ALA A 532 -16.42 18.74 9.01
CA ALA A 532 -15.12 18.95 8.36
C ALA A 532 -14.68 20.40 8.48
N ASP A 533 -13.38 20.71 8.40
CA ASP A 533 -12.91 22.10 8.32
C ASP A 533 -13.13 22.66 6.91
N PHE A 534 -14.32 23.25 6.67
CA PHE A 534 -14.69 23.85 5.39
C PHE A 534 -13.77 25.00 4.97
N SER A 535 -12.96 25.56 5.88
CA SER A 535 -11.97 26.59 5.53
C SER A 535 -10.80 26.04 4.70
N LYS A 536 -10.59 24.72 4.70
CA LYS A 536 -9.58 24.02 3.89
C LYS A 536 -10.05 23.74 2.47
N ILE A 537 -11.36 23.84 2.19
CA ILE A 537 -11.95 23.47 0.91
C ILE A 537 -11.74 24.58 -0.14
N GLU A 538 -11.05 24.24 -1.23
CA GLU A 538 -10.76 25.13 -2.36
C GLU A 538 -11.97 25.26 -3.30
N GLY A 539 -12.05 26.43 -3.96
CA GLY A 539 -13.23 26.93 -4.68
C GLY A 539 -13.85 28.06 -3.89
#